data_AF-A0A527CVY5-F1
#
_entry.id   AF-A0A527CVY5-F1
#
_cell.length_a   1.000
_cell.length_b   1.000
_cell.length_c   1.000
_cell.angle_alpha   90.00
_cell.angle_beta   90.00
_cell.angle_gamma   90.00
#
_symmetry.space_group_name_H-M   'P 1'
#
loop_
_entity.id
_entity.type
_entity.pdbx_description
1 polymer ?
#
loop_
_entity_poly.entity_id
_entity_poly.type
_entity_poly.pdbx_seq_one_letter_code
_entity_poly.pdbx_strand_id
1 'polypeptide(L)'
;TLIADPSARRSELRLTLISPQKFKTIENASIDDLNTHCDKWPVIWLDCTGLANIPLIEEIGRIFSLHPLALEDVVNTGQRPKVDFFEDHAFVVVRMIDDVTSHRYEQIAVFFGNNFVVTFQEREGDPFDPVRKRIE
;
A
#
# COMPACT_ATOMS: atom_id res chain seq x y z
N THR A 1 -19.17 -0.46 4.81
CA THR A 1 -19.00 -0.33 3.34
C THR A 1 -17.98 0.74 3.11
N LEU A 2 -16.93 0.44 2.37
CA LEU A 2 -15.89 1.41 2.03
C LEU A 2 -16.46 2.49 1.10
N ILE A 3 -16.13 3.75 1.37
CA ILE A 3 -16.58 4.90 0.58
C ILE A 3 -15.35 5.75 0.30
N ALA A 4 -15.01 5.91 -0.98
CA ALA A 4 -13.88 6.77 -1.37
C ALA A 4 -14.18 8.24 -1.12
N ASP A 5 -13.14 9.01 -0.81
CA ASP A 5 -13.19 10.46 -0.90
C ASP A 5 -13.48 10.87 -2.37
N PRO A 6 -14.48 11.73 -2.65
CA PRO A 6 -14.80 12.17 -4.01
C PRO A 6 -13.64 12.86 -4.76
N SER A 7 -12.64 13.35 -4.03
CA SER A 7 -11.43 13.98 -4.57
C SER A 7 -10.25 13.02 -4.74
N ALA A 8 -10.42 11.74 -4.37
CA ALA A 8 -9.36 10.74 -4.45
C ALA A 8 -8.90 10.51 -5.91
N ARG A 9 -7.59 10.31 -6.07
CA ARG A 9 -7.01 9.96 -7.37
C ARG A 9 -7.31 8.51 -7.74
N ARG A 10 -7.31 8.24 -9.04
CA ARG A 10 -7.40 6.87 -9.56
C ARG A 10 -6.29 6.02 -8.96
N SER A 11 -6.66 4.82 -8.52
CA SER A 11 -5.73 3.86 -7.96
C SER A 11 -4.84 3.25 -9.04
N GLU A 12 -3.53 3.28 -8.81
CA GLU A 12 -2.47 2.70 -9.63
C GLU A 12 -1.61 1.80 -8.76
N LEU A 13 -1.21 0.65 -9.31
CA LEU A 13 -0.43 -0.33 -8.59
C LEU A 13 0.99 -0.41 -9.12
N ARG A 14 1.93 -0.58 -8.21
CA ARG A 14 3.30 -0.99 -8.51
C ARG A 14 3.65 -2.21 -7.67
N LEU A 15 4.19 -3.23 -8.33
CA LEU A 15 4.53 -4.49 -7.68
C LEU A 15 6.04 -4.72 -7.74
N THR A 16 6.69 -4.71 -6.59
CA THR A 16 8.11 -5.06 -6.45
C THR A 16 8.23 -6.47 -5.85
N LEU A 17 8.89 -7.35 -6.58
CA LEU A 17 9.09 -8.75 -6.25
C LEU A 17 10.54 -8.93 -5.78
N ILE A 18 10.74 -9.48 -4.59
CA ILE A 18 12.03 -9.42 -3.88
C ILE A 18 12.47 -10.83 -3.46
N SER A 19 13.71 -11.18 -3.80
CA SER A 19 14.43 -12.34 -3.26
C SER A 19 15.85 -11.94 -2.85
N PRO A 20 16.59 -12.78 -2.11
CA PRO A 20 17.94 -12.42 -1.67
C PRO A 20 18.97 -12.25 -2.80
N GLN A 21 18.67 -12.67 -4.03
CA GLN A 21 19.59 -12.65 -5.17
C GLN A 21 19.13 -11.76 -6.32
N LYS A 22 17.85 -11.38 -6.35
CA LYS A 22 17.26 -10.60 -7.45
C LYS A 22 16.01 -9.89 -6.99
N PHE A 23 15.65 -8.87 -7.75
CA PHE A 23 14.35 -8.24 -7.66
C PHE A 23 13.75 -8.08 -9.06
N LYS A 24 12.45 -7.80 -9.13
CA LYS A 24 11.75 -7.39 -10.35
C LYS A 24 10.67 -6.40 -9.98
N THR A 25 10.56 -5.32 -10.74
CA THR A 25 9.47 -4.35 -10.59
C THR A 25 8.54 -4.41 -11.79
N ILE A 26 7.23 -4.37 -11.52
CA ILE A 26 6.17 -4.25 -12.51
C ILE A 26 5.45 -2.94 -12.22
N GLU A 27 5.71 -1.95 -13.06
CA GLU A 27 4.98 -0.68 -13.05
C GLU A 27 3.59 -0.87 -13.68
N ASN A 28 2.58 -0.14 -13.19
CA ASN A 28 1.18 -0.30 -13.61
C ASN A 28 0.68 -1.75 -13.49
N ALA A 29 1.01 -2.40 -12.37
CA ALA A 29 0.64 -3.77 -12.11
C ALA A 29 -0.89 -3.95 -12.06
N SER A 30 -1.34 -5.16 -12.37
CA SER A 30 -2.73 -5.59 -12.23
C SER A 30 -2.89 -6.57 -11.08
N ILE A 31 -4.14 -6.85 -10.72
CA ILE A 31 -4.46 -7.95 -9.79
C ILE A 31 -4.00 -9.31 -10.36
N ASP A 32 -4.02 -9.48 -11.68
CA ASP A 32 -3.53 -10.70 -12.32
C ASP A 32 -2.01 -10.85 -12.16
N ASP A 33 -1.26 -9.75 -12.23
CA ASP A 33 0.18 -9.77 -11.92
C ASP A 33 0.42 -10.16 -10.46
N LEU A 34 -0.36 -9.61 -9.52
CA LEU A 34 -0.27 -9.96 -8.11
C LEU A 34 -0.55 -11.45 -7.87
N ASN A 35 -1.67 -11.95 -8.38
CA ASN A 35 -2.06 -13.37 -8.30
C ASN A 35 -1.02 -14.29 -8.96
N THR A 36 -0.39 -13.84 -10.03
CA THR A 36 0.64 -14.62 -10.74
C THR A 36 1.90 -14.79 -9.90
N HIS A 37 2.22 -13.85 -9.02
CA HIS A 37 3.54 -13.78 -8.37
C HIS A 37 3.52 -13.97 -6.84
N CYS A 38 2.36 -13.90 -6.17
CA CYS A 38 2.27 -13.90 -4.70
C CYS A 38 3.00 -15.06 -4.01
N ASP A 39 2.94 -16.27 -4.58
CA ASP A 39 3.56 -17.48 -4.00
C ASP A 39 4.93 -17.81 -4.62
N LYS A 40 5.42 -16.98 -5.55
CA LYS A 40 6.66 -17.25 -6.30
C LYS A 40 7.87 -16.50 -5.78
N TRP A 41 7.67 -15.54 -4.87
CA TRP A 41 8.71 -14.67 -4.35
C TRP A 41 8.71 -14.68 -2.82
N PRO A 42 9.89 -14.70 -2.18
CA PRO A 42 9.98 -14.67 -0.72
C PRO A 42 9.30 -13.45 -0.09
N VAL A 43 9.43 -12.28 -0.72
CA VAL A 43 8.75 -11.06 -0.31
C VAL A 43 8.19 -10.36 -1.53
N ILE A 44 6.96 -9.88 -1.42
CA ILE A 44 6.35 -8.95 -2.39
C ILE A 44 6.04 -7.62 -1.71
N TRP A 45 6.24 -6.53 -2.43
CA TRP A 45 5.83 -5.21 -2.01
C TRP A 45 4.88 -4.63 -3.04
N LEU A 46 3.62 -4.43 -2.65
CA LEU A 46 2.59 -3.79 -3.46
C LEU A 46 2.40 -2.34 -2.99
N ASP A 47 2.69 -1.38 -3.86
CA ASP A 47 2.32 0.02 -3.67
C ASP A 47 0.99 0.29 -4.37
N CYS A 48 0.01 0.84 -3.65
CA CYS A 48 -1.27 1.30 -4.18
C CYS A 48 -1.39 2.81 -3.99
N THR A 49 -1.22 3.56 -5.07
CA THR A 49 -1.28 5.03 -5.07
C THR A 49 -2.59 5.50 -5.66
N GLY A 50 -3.30 6.39 -4.96
CA GLY A 50 -4.67 6.80 -5.28
C GLY A 50 -5.69 5.83 -4.68
N LEU A 51 -6.72 6.37 -4.03
CA LEU A 51 -7.66 5.58 -3.20
C LEU A 51 -9.10 5.61 -3.72
N ALA A 52 -9.32 6.02 -4.98
CA ALA A 52 -10.66 6.12 -5.55
C ALA A 52 -11.29 4.77 -5.92
N ASN A 53 -10.49 3.74 -6.22
CA ASN A 53 -10.99 2.45 -6.70
C ASN A 53 -11.28 1.50 -5.53
N ILE A 54 -12.45 1.67 -4.91
CA ILE A 54 -12.86 0.83 -3.77
C ILE A 54 -12.86 -0.67 -4.08
N PRO A 55 -13.44 -1.15 -5.20
CA PRO A 55 -13.40 -2.59 -5.52
C PRO A 55 -11.98 -3.14 -5.62
N LEU A 56 -11.02 -2.35 -6.11
CA LEU A 56 -9.62 -2.75 -6.15
C LEU A 56 -9.02 -2.88 -4.75
N ILE A 57 -9.29 -1.93 -3.87
CA ILE A 57 -8.79 -1.94 -2.48
C ILE A 57 -9.40 -3.12 -1.69
N GLU A 58 -10.69 -3.41 -1.90
CA GLU A 58 -11.35 -4.59 -1.32
C GLU A 58 -10.70 -5.89 -1.81
N GLU A 59 -10.39 -5.96 -3.10
CA GLU A 59 -9.74 -7.12 -3.70
C GLU A 59 -8.31 -7.32 -3.17
N ILE A 60 -7.52 -6.25 -3.03
CA ILE A 60 -6.21 -6.29 -2.36
C ILE A 60 -6.39 -6.79 -0.93
N GLY A 61 -7.37 -6.24 -0.21
CA GLY A 61 -7.73 -6.67 1.14
C GLY A 61 -8.00 -8.17 1.23
N ARG A 62 -8.78 -8.71 0.29
CA ARG A 62 -9.09 -10.14 0.20
C ARG A 62 -7.84 -10.99 -0.07
N ILE A 63 -6.98 -10.57 -0.99
CA ILE A 63 -5.76 -11.31 -1.37
C ILE A 63 -4.79 -11.43 -0.19
N PHE A 64 -4.61 -10.35 0.56
CA PHE A 64 -3.69 -10.30 1.70
C PHE A 64 -4.36 -10.61 3.05
N SER A 65 -5.65 -10.96 3.06
CA SER A 65 -6.43 -11.19 4.28
C SER A 65 -6.38 -10.01 5.26
N LEU A 66 -6.43 -8.78 4.74
CA LEU A 66 -6.42 -7.54 5.53
C LEU A 66 -7.78 -7.32 6.19
N HIS A 67 -7.76 -6.92 7.46
CA HIS A 67 -8.99 -6.75 8.22
C HIS A 67 -9.86 -5.60 7.64
N PRO A 68 -11.17 -5.78 7.42
CA PRO A 68 -12.02 -4.75 6.81
C PRO A 68 -12.00 -3.39 7.50
N LEU A 69 -11.96 -3.37 8.85
CA LEU A 69 -11.85 -2.12 9.62
C LEU A 69 -10.53 -1.37 9.34
N ALA A 70 -9.44 -2.08 9.09
CA ALA A 70 -8.18 -1.43 8.73
C ALA A 70 -8.23 -0.85 7.31
N LEU A 71 -8.94 -1.52 6.38
CA LEU A 71 -9.20 -0.96 5.05
C LEU A 71 -10.12 0.27 5.11
N GLU A 72 -11.05 0.32 6.07
CA GLU A 72 -11.83 1.54 6.32
C GLU A 72 -10.94 2.71 6.72
N ASP A 73 -9.91 2.48 7.52
CA ASP A 73 -8.92 3.50 7.89
C ASP A 73 -7.99 3.91 6.75
N VAL A 74 -7.74 2.99 5.80
CA VAL A 74 -6.99 3.28 4.56
C VAL A 74 -7.76 4.30 3.72
N VAL A 75 -9.05 4.02 3.47
CA VAL A 75 -9.88 4.82 2.56
C VAL A 75 -10.36 6.11 3.22
N ASN A 76 -10.72 6.06 4.51
CA ASN A 76 -11.11 7.24 5.28
C ASN A 76 -9.87 7.90 5.89
N THR A 77 -9.17 8.68 5.06
CA THR A 77 -7.94 9.37 5.43
C THR A 77 -8.13 10.38 6.55
N GLY A 78 -7.03 10.92 7.07
CA GLY A 78 -7.04 11.85 8.20
C GLY A 78 -6.97 11.17 9.57
N GLN A 79 -6.74 9.85 9.60
CA GLN A 79 -6.50 9.11 10.82
C GLN A 79 -5.29 9.66 11.58
N ARG A 80 -5.29 9.45 12.90
CA ARG A 80 -4.10 9.69 13.72
C ARG A 80 -3.11 8.55 13.48
N PRO A 81 -1.79 8.82 13.52
CA PRO A 81 -0.80 7.75 13.45
C PRO A 81 -1.06 6.69 14.53
N LYS A 82 -1.03 5.43 14.11
CA LYS A 82 -1.35 4.28 14.97
C LYS A 82 -0.68 3.01 14.46
N VAL A 83 -0.66 2.00 15.32
CA VAL A 83 -0.23 0.63 14.99
C VAL A 83 -1.26 -0.33 15.56
N ASP A 84 -1.81 -1.18 14.70
CA ASP A 84 -2.72 -2.26 15.07
C ASP A 84 -2.08 -3.59 14.69
N PHE A 85 -2.10 -4.56 15.61
CA PHE A 85 -1.55 -5.89 15.38
C PHE A 85 -2.67 -6.89 15.11
N PHE A 86 -2.52 -7.67 14.06
CA PHE A 86 -3.36 -8.81 13.71
C PHE A 86 -2.56 -10.10 13.86
N GLU A 87 -3.20 -11.25 13.66
CA GLU A 87 -2.56 -12.56 13.82
C GLU A 87 -1.35 -12.74 12.89
N ASP A 88 -1.49 -12.37 11.61
CA ASP A 88 -0.50 -12.63 10.56
C ASP A 88 0.24 -11.38 10.03
N HIS A 89 -0.14 -10.19 10.48
CA HIS A 89 0.43 -8.94 9.99
C HIS A 89 0.24 -7.78 10.98
N ALA A 90 0.99 -6.71 10.76
CA ALA A 90 0.76 -5.42 11.41
C ALA A 90 0.19 -4.42 10.41
N PHE A 91 -0.64 -3.51 10.91
CA PHE A 91 -1.15 -2.35 10.20
C PHE A 91 -0.62 -1.09 10.87
N VAL A 92 -0.03 -0.21 10.08
CA VAL A 92 0.55 1.05 10.54
C VAL A 92 -0.04 2.19 9.72
N VAL A 93 -0.49 3.22 10.42
CA VAL A 93 -0.83 4.51 9.81
C VAL A 93 0.20 5.53 10.27
N VAL A 94 0.81 6.23 9.32
CA VAL A 94 1.70 7.36 9.58
C VAL A 94 1.30 8.55 8.70
N ARG A 95 1.90 9.71 8.99
CA ARG A 95 1.75 10.91 8.16
C ARG A 95 3.09 11.30 7.59
N MET A 96 3.11 11.58 6.30
CA MET A 96 4.21 12.24 5.63
C MET A 96 3.90 13.72 5.43
N ILE A 97 4.95 14.54 5.38
CA ILE A 97 4.84 15.91 4.88
C ILE A 97 5.02 15.81 3.37
N ASP A 98 3.93 16.02 2.64
CA ASP A 98 3.88 16.00 1.18
C ASP A 98 4.43 17.32 0.62
N ASP A 99 4.03 18.45 1.22
CA ASP A 99 4.54 19.76 0.86
C ASP A 99 4.73 20.65 2.09
N VAL A 100 6.00 20.97 2.37
CA VAL A 100 6.42 21.80 3.50
C VAL A 100 5.88 23.23 3.37
N THR A 101 5.80 23.77 2.15
CA THR A 101 5.40 25.17 1.93
C THR A 101 3.91 25.35 2.19
N SER A 102 3.09 24.42 1.73
CA SER A 102 1.64 24.42 1.96
C SER A 102 1.20 23.72 3.25
N HIS A 103 2.15 23.24 4.07
CA HIS A 103 1.89 22.47 5.30
C HIS A 103 0.93 21.29 5.03
N ARG A 104 1.09 20.66 3.86
CA ARG A 104 0.23 19.58 3.42
C ARG A 104 0.78 18.26 3.92
N TYR A 105 -0.09 17.51 4.59
CA TYR A 105 0.20 16.18 5.09
C TYR A 105 -0.56 15.16 4.26
N GLU A 106 0.02 13.99 4.12
CA GLU A 106 -0.60 12.83 3.50
C GLU A 106 -0.52 11.64 4.45
N GLN A 107 -1.59 10.86 4.48
CA GLN A 107 -1.61 9.60 5.21
C GLN A 107 -0.91 8.52 4.38
N ILE A 108 0.01 7.78 5.00
CA ILE A 108 0.49 6.51 4.46
C ILE A 108 -0.01 5.39 5.36
N ALA A 109 -0.72 4.44 4.77
CA ALA A 109 -1.09 3.19 5.40
C ALA A 109 -0.14 2.09 4.93
N VAL A 110 0.38 1.30 5.87
CA VAL A 110 1.30 0.20 5.60
C VAL A 110 0.80 -1.06 6.29
N PHE A 111 0.56 -2.11 5.53
CA PHE A 111 0.42 -3.46 6.03
C PHE A 111 1.71 -4.22 5.78
N PHE A 112 2.18 -4.99 6.74
CA PHE A 112 3.30 -5.90 6.51
C PHE A 112 3.15 -7.17 7.33
N GLY A 113 3.44 -8.30 6.68
CA GLY A 113 3.44 -9.64 7.27
C GLY A 113 4.75 -10.37 6.96
N ASN A 114 4.74 -11.69 7.07
CA ASN A 114 5.95 -12.51 6.90
C ASN A 114 6.58 -12.42 5.50
N ASN A 115 5.76 -12.28 4.46
CA ASN A 115 6.15 -12.36 3.06
C ASN A 115 5.61 -11.20 2.21
N PHE A 116 5.05 -10.15 2.84
CA PHE A 116 4.52 -9.03 2.08
C PHE A 116 4.64 -7.69 2.78
N VAL A 117 4.66 -6.64 1.97
CA VAL A 117 4.36 -5.26 2.34
C VAL A 117 3.29 -4.74 1.38
N VAL A 118 2.25 -4.08 1.89
CA VAL A 118 1.28 -3.33 1.09
C VAL A 118 1.25 -1.91 1.59
N THR A 119 1.51 -0.94 0.71
CA THR A 119 1.34 0.48 1.04
C THR A 119 0.12 1.04 0.32
N PHE A 120 -0.56 1.97 0.97
CA PHE A 120 -1.65 2.74 0.41
C PHE A 120 -1.37 4.22 0.59
N GLN A 121 -1.52 4.97 -0.50
CA GLN A 121 -1.19 6.38 -0.58
C GLN A 121 -2.27 7.15 -1.33
N GLU A 122 -2.46 8.42 -1.02
CA GLU A 122 -3.43 9.28 -1.70
C GLU A 122 -2.93 9.72 -3.08
N ARG A 123 -1.61 9.90 -3.23
CA ARG A 123 -0.96 10.46 -4.42
C ARG A 123 0.51 10.04 -4.52
N GLU A 124 1.10 10.30 -5.68
CA GLU A 124 2.54 10.09 -5.91
C GLU A 124 3.41 11.05 -5.09
N GLY A 125 4.65 10.64 -4.81
CA GLY A 125 5.65 11.47 -4.12
C GLY A 125 6.13 10.93 -2.78
N ASP A 126 6.06 9.61 -2.60
CA ASP A 126 6.34 8.93 -1.33
C ASP A 126 7.82 8.98 -0.89
N PRO A 127 8.12 8.76 0.41
CA PRO A 127 9.48 8.82 0.93
C PRO A 127 10.27 7.51 0.76
N PHE A 128 9.77 6.53 0.00
CA PHE A 128 10.32 5.19 -0.08
C PHE A 128 11.38 4.99 -1.18
N ASP A 129 11.70 6.00 -1.98
CA ASP A 129 12.78 5.92 -2.99
C ASP A 129 14.12 5.41 -2.43
N PRO A 130 14.59 5.83 -1.24
CA PRO A 130 15.79 5.25 -0.64
C PRO A 130 15.65 3.77 -0.27
N VAL A 131 14.44 3.28 0.00
CA VAL A 131 14.17 1.86 0.25
C VAL A 131 14.23 1.09 -1.06
N ARG A 132 13.60 1.59 -2.12
CA ARG A 132 13.62 0.99 -3.46
C ARG A 132 15.03 0.84 -4.00
N LYS A 133 15.85 1.89 -3.89
CA LYS A 133 17.28 1.88 -4.29
C LYS A 133 18.15 0.90 -3.50
N ARG A 134 17.74 0.45 -2.32
CA ARG A 134 18.46 -0.56 -1.53
C ARG A 134 18.05 -1.98 -1.89
N ILE A 135 16.86 -2.15 -2.47
CA ILE A 135 16.38 -3.42 -3.02
C ILE A 135 17.04 -3.68 -4.38
N GLU A 136 17.23 -2.61 -5.17
CA GLU A 136 17.96 -2.60 -6.44
C GLU A 136 19.46 -2.92 -6.29
#